data_AF-A0A225UFI3-F1
#
_entry.id   AF-A0A225UFI3-F1
#
_cell.length_a   1.000
_cell.length_b   1.000
_cell.length_c   1.000
_cell.angle_alpha   90.00
_cell.angle_beta   90.00
_cell.angle_gamma   90.00
#
_symmetry.space_group_name_H-M   'P 1'
#
loop_
_entity.id
_entity.type
_entity.pdbx_description
1 polymer ?
#
loop_
_entity_poly.entity_id
_entity_poly.type
_entity_poly.pdbx_seq_one_letter_code
_entity_poly.pdbx_strand_id
1 'polypeptide(L)'
;MLVVLRLAPYSPMLNPIEGCWNVLKAKMRRFIAERKEEFLVRGEYDTFCAHRQALMEEAVEMAKPAITRRLVWRMERHCLKASFAAGRGEDMQLGK
;
A
#
# COMPACT_ATOMS: atom_id res chain seq x y z
N MET A 1 -13.29 2.20 22.94
CA MET A 1 -14.19 3.08 22.16
C MET A 1 -13.45 3.49 20.90
N LEU A 2 -14.04 3.28 19.72
CA LEU A 2 -13.47 3.74 18.46
C LEU A 2 -13.95 5.17 18.19
N VAL A 3 -13.03 6.06 17.80
CA VAL A 3 -13.33 7.43 17.39
C VAL A 3 -13.05 7.55 15.90
N VAL A 4 -13.99 8.13 15.15
CA VAL A 4 -13.81 8.43 13.73
C VAL A 4 -13.09 9.76 13.60
N LEU A 5 -11.88 9.73 13.04
CA LEU A 5 -11.11 10.93 12.74
C LEU A 5 -11.63 11.59 11.46
N ARG A 6 -11.73 12.92 11.45
CA ARG A 6 -12.08 13.69 10.26
C ARG A 6 -10.88 13.78 9.33
N LEU A 7 -11.09 13.46 8.06
CA LEU A 7 -10.11 13.58 6.99
C LEU A 7 -10.72 14.38 5.85
N ALA A 8 -10.04 15.43 5.40
CA ALA A 8 -10.51 16.22 4.27
C ALA A 8 -10.41 15.42 2.94
N PRO A 9 -11.29 15.69 1.96
CA PRO A 9 -11.18 15.11 0.62
C PRO A 9 -9.79 15.36 0.01
N TYR A 10 -9.35 14.46 -0.87
CA TYR A 10 -8.09 14.58 -1.61
C TYR A 10 -6.85 14.82 -0.74
N SER A 11 -6.87 14.37 0.52
CA SER A 11 -5.75 14.51 1.47
C SER A 11 -5.07 13.18 1.83
N PRO A 12 -4.60 12.38 0.85
CA PRO A 12 -3.93 11.11 1.12
C PRO A 12 -2.65 11.28 1.96
N MET A 13 -2.04 12.46 1.94
CA MET A 13 -0.88 12.79 2.78
C MET A 13 -1.19 12.76 4.27
N LEU A 14 -2.46 12.95 4.62
CA LEU A 14 -2.97 12.91 5.98
C LEU A 14 -3.51 11.51 6.35
N ASN A 15 -3.26 10.50 5.52
CA ASN A 15 -3.63 9.12 5.80
C ASN A 15 -2.38 8.20 5.80
N PRO A 16 -1.89 7.76 6.98
CA PRO A 16 -0.65 7.00 7.07
C PRO A 16 -0.73 5.63 6.36
N ILE A 17 -1.94 5.09 6.12
CA ILE A 17 -2.09 3.81 5.42
C ILE A 17 -1.57 3.87 3.99
N GLU A 18 -1.61 5.03 3.33
CA GLU A 18 -1.14 5.21 1.95
C GLU A 18 0.35 4.86 1.82
N GLY A 19 1.15 5.29 2.79
CA GLY A 19 2.57 4.96 2.85
C GLY A 19 2.82 3.47 3.10
N CYS A 20 2.01 2.83 3.95
CA CYS A 20 2.05 1.38 4.16
C CYS A 20 1.70 0.61 2.88
N TRP A 21 0.66 1.03 2.16
CA TRP A 21 0.27 0.42 0.89
C TRP A 21 1.35 0.55 -0.18
N ASN A 22 2.08 1.67 -0.22
CA ASN A 22 3.18 1.83 -1.15
C ASN A 22 4.30 0.81 -0.91
N VAL A 23 4.62 0.51 0.35
CA VAL A 23 5.59 -0.55 0.69
C VAL A 23 5.06 -1.93 0.34
N LEU A 24 3.79 -2.23 0.66
CA LEU A 24 3.17 -3.52 0.30
C LEU A 24 3.20 -3.74 -1.21
N LYS A 25 2.69 -2.76 -1.98
CA LYS A 25 2.66 -2.81 -3.44
C LYS A 25 4.05 -2.98 -4.03
N ALA A 26 5.08 -2.33 -3.47
CA ALA A 26 6.45 -2.50 -3.93
C ALA A 26 6.95 -3.95 -3.73
N LYS A 27 6.62 -4.58 -2.61
CA LYS A 27 6.94 -5.99 -2.35
C LYS A 27 6.18 -6.94 -3.26
N MET A 28 4.87 -6.72 -3.44
CA MET A 28 4.05 -7.50 -4.37
C MET A 28 4.58 -7.39 -5.80
N ARG A 29 4.91 -6.18 -6.28
CA ARG A 29 5.48 -5.98 -7.62
C ARG A 29 6.77 -6.76 -7.82
N ARG A 30 7.65 -6.80 -6.81
CA ARG A 30 8.87 -7.60 -6.87
C ARG A 30 8.56 -9.10 -6.95
N PHE A 31 7.66 -9.60 -6.12
CA PHE A 31 7.23 -11.00 -6.14
C PHE A 31 6.67 -11.41 -7.51
N ILE A 32 5.79 -10.59 -8.07
CA ILE A 32 5.20 -10.82 -9.40
C ILE A 32 6.27 -10.75 -10.49
N ALA A 33 7.24 -9.83 -10.39
CA ALA A 33 8.32 -9.72 -11.35
C ALA A 33 9.23 -10.96 -11.35
N GLU A 34 9.48 -11.55 -10.17
CA GLU A 34 10.24 -12.80 -10.02
C GLU A 34 9.48 -14.01 -10.60
N ARG A 35 8.14 -13.97 -10.61
CA ARG A 35 7.24 -15.02 -11.13
C ARG A 35 6.49 -14.61 -12.39
N LYS A 36 7.12 -13.77 -13.23
CA LYS A 36 6.46 -13.17 -14.39
C LYS A 36 5.90 -14.22 -15.36
N GLU A 37 6.61 -15.33 -15.55
CA GLU A 37 6.18 -16.41 -16.45
C GLU A 37 4.90 -17.09 -15.98
N GLU A 38 4.74 -17.29 -14.68
CA GLU A 38 3.53 -17.87 -14.08
C GLU A 38 2.31 -16.97 -14.32
N PHE A 39 2.51 -15.65 -14.34
CA PHE A 39 1.46 -14.68 -14.63
C PHE A 39 0.95 -14.72 -16.09
N LEU A 40 1.72 -15.33 -16.99
CA LEU A 40 1.44 -15.44 -18.43
C LEU A 40 0.79 -16.77 -18.80
N VAL A 41 0.68 -17.73 -17.88
CA VAL A 41 0.03 -19.02 -18.11
C VAL A 41 -1.32 -19.08 -17.40
N ARG A 42 -2.18 -20.00 -17.83
CA ARG A 42 -3.45 -20.28 -17.17
C ARG A 42 -3.27 -21.20 -15.95
N GLY A 43 -2.20 -22.01 -15.95
CA GLY A 43 -2.01 -23.07 -14.98
C GLY A 43 -3.18 -24.06 -14.99
N GLU A 44 -3.56 -24.51 -13.80
CA GLU A 44 -4.66 -25.47 -13.56
C GLU A 44 -6.05 -24.81 -13.50
N TYR A 45 -6.13 -23.48 -13.65
CA TYR A 45 -7.37 -22.73 -13.48
C TYR A 45 -8.20 -22.68 -14.77
N ASP A 46 -9.49 -22.42 -14.64
CA ASP A 46 -10.40 -22.28 -15.79
C ASP A 46 -10.09 -21.05 -16.64
N THR A 47 -9.60 -19.98 -16.02
CA THR A 47 -9.29 -18.71 -16.69
C THR A 47 -7.95 -18.14 -16.22
N PHE A 48 -7.30 -17.36 -17.10
CA PHE A 48 -6.11 -16.57 -16.72
C PHE A 48 -6.40 -15.61 -15.56
N CYS A 49 -7.62 -15.08 -15.47
CA CYS A 49 -8.03 -14.18 -14.39
C CYS A 49 -7.96 -14.88 -13.03
N ALA A 50 -8.52 -16.09 -12.93
CA ALA A 50 -8.50 -16.87 -11.70
C ALA A 50 -7.07 -17.23 -11.26
N HIS A 51 -6.22 -17.67 -12.19
CA HIS A 51 -4.82 -17.96 -11.87
C HIS A 51 -4.07 -16.71 -11.37
N ARG A 52 -4.24 -15.58 -12.06
CA ARG A 52 -3.63 -14.30 -11.67
C ARG A 52 -4.14 -13.82 -10.31
N GLN A 53 -5.42 -13.99 -10.02
CA GLN A 53 -5.97 -13.63 -8.72
C GLN A 53 -5.31 -14.46 -7.60
N ALA A 54 -5.18 -15.77 -7.77
CA ALA A 54 -4.51 -16.63 -6.79
C ALA A 54 -3.04 -16.20 -6.57
N LEU A 55 -2.30 -15.90 -7.65
CA LEU A 55 -0.94 -15.35 -7.55
C LEU A 55 -0.89 -14.00 -6.83
N MET A 56 -1.88 -13.14 -7.03
CA MET A 56 -1.96 -11.84 -6.35
C MET A 56 -2.27 -12.01 -4.85
N GLU A 57 -3.13 -12.95 -4.49
CA GLU A 57 -3.42 -13.28 -3.08
C GLU A 57 -2.16 -13.81 -2.39
N GLU A 58 -1.43 -14.72 -3.03
CA GLU A 58 -0.14 -15.20 -2.53
C GLU A 58 0.89 -14.06 -2.39
N ALA A 59 0.97 -13.17 -3.39
CA ALA A 59 1.83 -11.99 -3.33
C ALA A 59 1.51 -11.09 -2.14
N VAL A 60 0.23 -10.94 -1.79
CA VAL A 60 -0.19 -10.21 -0.58
C VAL A 60 0.29 -10.91 0.67
N GLU A 61 0.04 -12.22 0.82
CA GLU A 61 0.50 -12.99 1.99
C GLU A 61 2.00 -12.88 2.21
N MET A 62 2.78 -12.99 1.12
CA MET A 62 4.23 -12.84 1.16
C MET A 62 4.69 -11.41 1.46
N ALA A 63 3.90 -10.40 1.08
CA ALA A 63 4.22 -9.00 1.32
C ALA A 63 3.78 -8.51 2.71
N LYS A 64 2.77 -9.12 3.35
CA LYS A 64 2.23 -8.73 4.67
C LYS A 64 3.32 -8.50 5.74
N PRO A 65 4.34 -9.36 5.90
CA PRO A 65 5.39 -9.15 6.90
C PRO A 65 6.18 -7.84 6.74
N ALA A 66 6.15 -7.21 5.56
CA ALA A 66 6.77 -5.91 5.36
C ALA A 66 6.07 -4.78 6.14
N ILE A 67 4.79 -4.98 6.51
CA ILE A 67 4.01 -4.03 7.32
C ILE A 67 4.34 -4.23 8.80
N THR A 68 5.52 -3.74 9.17
CA THR A 68 6.00 -3.79 10.56
C THR A 68 5.45 -2.64 11.39
N ARG A 69 5.39 -2.80 12.72
CA ARG A 69 5.08 -1.69 13.66
C ARG A 69 6.00 -0.48 13.44
N ARG A 70 7.27 -0.72 13.13
CA ARG A 70 8.26 0.34 12.83
C ARG A 70 7.90 1.09 11.55
N LEU A 71 7.38 0.40 10.53
CA LEU A 71 6.91 1.05 9.30
C LEU A 71 5.69 1.92 9.58
N VAL A 72 4.68 1.37 10.27
CA VAL A 72 3.45 2.10 10.62
C VAL A 72 3.79 3.39 11.37
N TRP A 73 4.61 3.30 12.41
CA TRP A 73 5.07 4.46 13.17
C TRP A 73 5.78 5.52 12.31
N ARG A 74 6.57 5.08 11.32
CA ARG A 74 7.23 6.00 10.39
C ARG A 74 6.21 6.72 9.50
N MET A 75 5.17 6.02 9.04
CA MET A 75 4.13 6.61 8.19
C MET A 75 3.21 7.54 9.00
N GLU A 76 2.90 7.21 10.24
CA GLU A 76 2.19 8.12 11.17
C GLU A 76 2.98 9.42 11.39
N ARG A 77 4.29 9.31 11.62
CA ARG A 77 5.16 10.50 11.74
C ARG A 77 5.20 11.33 10.45
N HIS A 78 5.16 10.68 9.30
CA HIS A 78 5.11 11.36 8.01
C HIS A 78 3.79 12.13 7.85
N CYS A 79 2.66 11.46 8.14
CA CYS A 79 1.33 12.06 8.17
C CYS A 79 1.26 13.26 9.11
N LEU A 80 1.84 13.16 10.31
CA LEU A 80 1.86 14.25 11.28
C LEU A 80 2.55 15.52 10.74
N LYS A 81 3.66 15.34 10.01
CA LYS A 81 4.34 16.48 9.35
C LYS A 81 3.45 17.14 8.31
N ALA A 82 2.72 16.34 7.52
CA ALA A 82 1.74 16.85 6.57
C ALA A 82 0.61 17.60 7.27
N SER A 83 0.11 17.13 8.42
CA SER A 83 -0.91 17.85 9.20
C SER A 83 -0.44 19.25 9.62
N PHE A 84 0.83 19.40 9.99
CA PHE A 84 1.40 20.71 10.32
C PHE A 84 1.55 21.61 9.08
N ALA A 85 1.94 21.06 7.93
CA ALA A 85 2.01 21.80 6.67
C ALA A 85 0.61 22.30 6.24
N ALA A 86 -0.41 21.43 6.33
CA ALA A 86 -1.80 21.79 6.08
C ALA A 86 -2.27 22.94 6.98
N GLY A 87 -1.92 22.90 8.27
CA GLY A 87 -2.25 23.98 9.22
C GLY A 87 -1.59 25.32 8.89
N ARG A 88 -0.48 25.33 8.14
CA ARG A 88 0.19 26.54 7.64
C ARG A 88 -0.27 26.96 6.24
N GLY A 89 -1.19 26.21 5.62
CA GLY A 89 -1.60 26.46 4.23
C GLY A 89 -0.49 26.14 3.21
N GLU A 90 0.50 25.34 3.59
CA GLU A 90 1.56 24.91 2.68
C GLU A 90 1.05 23.83 1.73
N ASP A 91 1.57 23.83 0.50
CA ASP A 91 1.31 22.77 -0.45
C ASP A 91 1.91 21.44 0.04
N MET A 92 1.13 20.37 -0.07
CA MET A 92 1.51 19.02 0.39
C MET A 92 1.64 18.09 -0.81
N GLN A 93 2.88 17.76 -1.17
CA GLN A 93 3.14 16.91 -2.33
C GLN A 93 2.75 15.46 -2.08
N LEU A 94 1.96 14.89 -3.00
CA LEU A 94 1.64 13.47 -3.03
C LEU A 94 2.67 12.69 -3.84
N GLY A 95 3.46 11.87 -3.13
CA GLY A 95 4.52 11.07 -3.75
C GLY A 95 5.76 11.91 -4.07
N LYS A 96 6.79 11.22 -4.55
CA LYS A 96 7.94 11.79 -5.25
C LYS A 96 8.04 11.10 -6.60
#